data_AF-A0A661IMP2-F1
#
_entry.id   AF-A0A661IMP2-F1
#
_cell.length_a   1.000
_cell.length_b   1.000
_cell.length_c   1.000
_cell.angle_alpha   90.00
_cell.angle_beta   90.00
_cell.angle_gamma   90.00
#
_symmetry.space_group_name_H-M   'P 1'
#
loop_
_entity.id
_entity.type
_entity.pdbx_description
1 polymer ?
#
loop_
_entity_poly.entity_id
_entity_poly.type
_entity_poly.pdbx_seq_one_letter_code
_entity_poly.pdbx_strand_id
1 'polypeptide(L)'
;MKRLLFGFSILLISIGFSGCGSNVDTVKDGTMNFNNSTTLGKALDNWQECSSSKWSEFETKNGMKIVELTCNGTSFMSQINKYKDSIASQNAYNNDIDFESSTFVFQFTINDDNTFDATNAREIITMKSGKTKEQQYQSASAVLEAYVYTDKLVHINEYDFVRKAAFTYTPGKK
;
A
#
# COMPACT_ATOMS: atom_id res chain seq x y z
N MET A 1 -59.41 -23.70 38.22
CA MET A 1 -59.32 -22.86 37.00
C MET A 1 -57.84 -22.64 36.69
N LYS A 2 -57.31 -23.26 35.63
CA LYS A 2 -55.89 -23.23 35.23
C LYS A 2 -55.62 -21.94 34.43
N ARG A 3 -54.67 -21.12 34.86
CA ARG A 3 -54.17 -19.98 34.06
C ARG A 3 -52.82 -20.38 33.46
N LEU A 4 -52.85 -20.73 32.17
CA LEU A 4 -51.65 -20.89 31.33
C LEU A 4 -51.17 -19.49 30.93
N LEU A 5 -50.07 -19.04 31.50
CA LEU A 5 -49.35 -17.86 31.02
C LEU A 5 -48.43 -18.33 29.88
N PHE A 6 -48.75 -17.93 28.66
CA PHE A 6 -47.92 -18.10 27.47
C PHE A 6 -46.63 -17.28 27.64
N GLY A 7 -45.52 -17.95 27.91
CA GLY A 7 -44.18 -17.36 27.80
C GLY A 7 -43.81 -17.27 26.32
N PHE A 8 -43.79 -16.05 25.79
CA PHE A 8 -43.30 -15.77 24.44
C PHE A 8 -41.78 -15.89 24.46
N SER A 9 -41.28 -17.08 24.13
CA SER A 9 -39.85 -17.35 23.99
C SER A 9 -39.34 -16.55 22.79
N ILE A 10 -38.57 -15.49 23.05
CA ILE A 10 -37.93 -14.66 22.04
C ILE A 10 -36.88 -15.53 21.35
N LEU A 11 -37.22 -16.02 20.16
CA LEU A 11 -36.32 -16.72 19.26
C LEU A 11 -35.24 -15.72 18.84
N LEU A 12 -34.03 -15.82 19.42
CA LEU A 12 -32.84 -15.12 18.93
C LEU A 12 -32.55 -15.60 17.51
N ILE A 13 -32.93 -14.80 16.52
CA ILE A 13 -32.51 -14.98 15.14
C ILE A 13 -31.04 -14.53 15.07
N SER A 14 -30.13 -15.48 15.18
CA SER A 14 -28.73 -15.29 14.80
C SER A 14 -28.66 -15.15 13.27
N ILE A 15 -28.76 -13.92 12.79
CA ILE A 15 -28.43 -13.57 11.42
C ILE A 15 -26.94 -13.79 11.26
N GLY A 16 -26.54 -14.97 10.80
CA GLY A 16 -25.23 -15.17 10.23
C GLY A 16 -25.13 -14.32 8.97
N PHE A 17 -24.49 -13.16 9.07
CA PHE A 17 -23.98 -12.46 7.90
C PHE A 17 -22.90 -13.35 7.29
N SER A 18 -23.28 -14.28 6.42
CA SER A 18 -22.37 -14.82 5.42
C SER A 18 -22.01 -13.64 4.53
N GLY A 19 -20.89 -12.98 4.85
CA GLY A 19 -20.36 -11.82 4.13
C GLY A 19 -20.24 -12.17 2.66
N CYS A 20 -21.22 -11.72 1.87
CA CYS A 20 -21.21 -11.80 0.41
C CYS A 20 -20.38 -10.63 -0.15
N GLY A 21 -19.20 -10.40 0.45
CA GLY A 21 -18.27 -9.34 0.08
C GLY A 21 -16.95 -9.97 -0.34
N SER A 22 -16.28 -9.39 -1.32
CA SER A 22 -14.93 -9.81 -1.69
C SER A 22 -13.94 -9.46 -0.59
N ASN A 23 -12.78 -10.12 -0.51
CA ASN A 23 -11.77 -9.72 0.48
C ASN A 23 -11.28 -8.30 0.22
N VAL A 24 -11.30 -7.88 -1.04
CA VAL A 24 -11.03 -6.49 -1.44
C VAL A 24 -11.97 -5.53 -0.72
N ASP A 25 -13.27 -5.83 -0.66
CA ASP A 25 -14.24 -4.97 0.05
C ASP A 25 -13.93 -4.91 1.56
N THR A 26 -13.61 -6.05 2.17
CA THR A 26 -13.19 -6.12 3.58
C THR A 26 -12.02 -5.16 3.88
N VAL A 27 -11.01 -5.12 3.01
CA VAL A 27 -9.86 -4.24 3.18
C VAL A 27 -10.22 -2.79 2.87
N LYS A 28 -10.97 -2.53 1.79
CA LYS A 28 -11.30 -1.16 1.36
C LYS A 28 -12.25 -0.45 2.32
N ASP A 29 -13.17 -1.18 2.94
CA ASP A 29 -14.14 -0.63 3.88
C ASP A 29 -13.62 -0.53 5.32
N GLY A 30 -12.55 -1.27 5.64
CA GLY A 30 -11.94 -1.21 6.96
C GLY A 30 -11.05 0.01 7.19
N THR A 31 -10.61 0.15 8.44
CA THR A 31 -9.77 1.25 8.92
C THR A 31 -8.46 0.71 9.49
N MET A 32 -7.43 1.56 9.49
CA MET A 32 -6.17 1.23 10.14
C MET A 32 -6.23 1.60 11.63
N ASN A 33 -5.62 0.81 12.51
CA ASN A 33 -5.63 1.06 13.96
C ASN A 33 -5.12 2.45 14.37
N PHE A 34 -4.20 3.04 13.60
CA PHE A 34 -3.67 4.38 13.85
C PHE A 34 -4.55 5.51 13.27
N ASN A 35 -5.51 5.18 12.39
CA ASN A 35 -6.43 6.16 11.82
C ASN A 35 -7.80 5.54 11.48
N ASN A 36 -8.75 5.74 12.40
CA ASN A 36 -10.14 5.30 12.25
C ASN A 36 -11.07 6.38 11.64
N SER A 37 -10.53 7.49 11.14
CA SER A 37 -11.34 8.61 10.62
C SER A 37 -11.75 8.44 9.16
N THR A 38 -11.06 7.59 8.40
CA THR A 38 -11.39 7.24 7.01
C THR A 38 -11.06 5.78 6.72
N THR A 39 -11.79 5.19 5.78
CA THR A 39 -11.49 3.82 5.33
C THR A 39 -10.23 3.79 4.49
N LEU A 40 -9.58 2.63 4.46
CA LEU A 40 -8.35 2.42 3.72
C LEU A 40 -8.57 2.55 2.21
N GLY A 41 -9.69 2.06 1.70
CA GLY A 41 -10.08 2.23 0.30
C GLY A 41 -10.23 3.70 -0.08
N LYS A 42 -10.91 4.51 0.76
CA LYS A 42 -11.04 5.96 0.52
C LYS A 42 -9.69 6.67 0.53
N ALA A 43 -8.80 6.30 1.45
CA ALA A 43 -7.48 6.92 1.55
C ALA A 43 -6.60 6.58 0.33
N LEU A 44 -6.55 5.30 -0.07
CA LEU A 44 -5.67 4.83 -1.14
C LEU A 44 -6.22 5.08 -2.55
N ASP A 45 -7.54 5.00 -2.77
CA ASP A 45 -8.13 5.28 -4.09
C ASP A 45 -8.07 6.77 -4.45
N ASN A 46 -7.97 7.65 -3.44
CA ASN A 46 -7.85 9.11 -3.64
C ASN A 46 -6.45 9.63 -3.28
N TRP A 47 -5.46 8.74 -3.15
CA TRP A 47 -4.11 9.15 -2.80
C TRP A 47 -3.50 9.91 -3.99
N GLN A 48 -3.21 11.21 -3.81
CA GLN A 48 -2.80 12.11 -4.90
C GLN A 48 -1.48 11.68 -5.58
N GLU A 49 -0.65 10.97 -4.82
CA GLU A 49 0.61 10.39 -5.29
C GLU A 49 0.39 9.20 -6.24
N CYS A 50 -0.85 8.74 -6.39
CA CYS A 50 -1.23 7.58 -7.19
C CYS A 50 -2.01 7.98 -8.46
N SER A 51 -1.42 7.79 -9.64
CA SER A 51 -2.14 7.98 -10.93
C SER A 51 -3.28 6.99 -11.12
N SER A 52 -3.05 5.75 -10.68
CA SER A 52 -3.97 4.66 -10.86
C SER A 52 -3.74 3.61 -9.78
N SER A 53 -4.82 3.20 -9.12
CA SER A 53 -4.85 2.08 -8.19
C SER A 53 -5.44 0.84 -8.87
N LYS A 54 -4.87 -0.32 -8.60
CA LYS A 54 -5.40 -1.62 -8.99
C LYS A 54 -5.43 -2.53 -7.79
N TRP A 55 -6.62 -3.01 -7.45
CA TRP A 55 -6.83 -4.00 -6.39
C TRP A 55 -6.92 -5.39 -7.01
N SER A 56 -6.35 -6.37 -6.32
CA SER A 56 -6.45 -7.78 -6.66
C SER A 56 -6.41 -8.63 -5.39
N GLU A 57 -6.83 -9.88 -5.49
CA GLU A 57 -6.73 -10.84 -4.40
C GLU A 57 -6.14 -12.16 -4.92
N PHE A 58 -5.40 -12.86 -4.06
CA PHE A 58 -4.85 -14.18 -4.34
C PHE A 58 -4.69 -14.98 -3.05
N GLU A 59 -4.56 -16.30 -3.18
CA GLU A 59 -4.28 -17.21 -2.06
C GLU A 59 -2.85 -17.75 -2.18
N THR A 60 -2.10 -17.74 -1.07
CA THR A 60 -0.76 -18.32 -1.02
C THR A 60 -0.83 -19.85 -0.93
N LYS A 61 0.29 -20.52 -1.20
CA LYS A 61 0.37 -22.00 -1.12
C LYS A 61 0.02 -22.58 0.26
N ASN A 62 0.18 -21.78 1.32
CA ASN A 62 -0.15 -22.15 2.69
C ASN A 62 -1.56 -21.67 3.12
N GLY A 63 -2.42 -21.26 2.19
CA GLY A 63 -3.82 -20.94 2.45
C GLY A 63 -4.09 -19.53 2.97
N MET A 64 -3.10 -18.62 2.94
CA MET A 64 -3.31 -17.23 3.35
C MET A 64 -3.98 -16.46 2.22
N LYS A 65 -5.06 -15.76 2.53
CA LYS A 65 -5.74 -14.86 1.59
C LYS A 65 -5.09 -13.49 1.65
N ILE A 66 -4.64 -13.00 0.50
CA ILE A 66 -3.93 -11.73 0.36
C ILE A 66 -4.72 -10.83 -0.57
N VAL A 67 -4.96 -9.60 -0.13
CA VAL A 67 -5.40 -8.50 -0.99
C VAL A 67 -4.19 -7.65 -1.31
N GLU A 68 -3.96 -7.37 -2.59
CA GLU A 68 -2.86 -6.53 -3.07
C GLU A 68 -3.41 -5.28 -3.74
N LEU A 69 -2.91 -4.12 -3.30
CA LEU A 69 -3.04 -2.86 -4.02
C LEU A 69 -1.74 -2.59 -4.76
N THR A 70 -1.84 -2.36 -6.07
CA THR A 70 -0.78 -1.76 -6.89
C THR A 70 -1.13 -0.31 -7.20
N CYS A 71 -0.22 0.60 -6.91
CA CYS A 71 -0.37 2.03 -7.12
C CYS A 71 0.76 2.56 -8.02
N ASN A 72 0.42 3.16 -9.15
CA ASN A 72 1.41 3.79 -10.03
C ASN A 72 1.66 5.24 -9.59
N GLY A 73 2.86 5.50 -9.08
CA GLY A 73 3.28 6.78 -8.52
C GLY A 73 3.41 7.89 -9.57
N THR A 74 2.79 9.04 -9.35
CA THR A 74 2.86 10.23 -10.22
C THR A 74 3.94 11.21 -9.79
N SER A 75 4.03 11.46 -8.49
CA SER A 75 4.80 12.56 -7.92
C SER A 75 6.30 12.29 -7.87
N PHE A 76 6.70 11.02 -7.78
CA PHE A 76 8.11 10.64 -7.76
C PHE A 76 8.88 11.18 -8.98
N MET A 77 8.27 11.11 -10.17
CA MET A 77 8.87 11.62 -11.40
C MET A 77 8.97 13.15 -11.43
N SER A 78 7.97 13.85 -10.89
CA SER A 78 7.99 15.31 -10.73
C SER A 78 9.14 15.75 -9.83
N GLN A 79 9.33 15.04 -8.71
CA GLN A 79 10.38 15.35 -7.72
C GLN A 79 11.78 15.02 -8.24
N ILE A 80 11.98 13.90 -8.97
CA ILE A 80 13.26 13.62 -9.63
C ILE A 80 13.64 14.75 -10.58
N ASN A 81 12.71 15.20 -11.42
CA ASN A 81 12.99 16.29 -12.36
C ASN A 81 13.37 17.57 -11.64
N LYS A 82 12.73 17.86 -10.50
CA LYS A 82 13.04 19.02 -9.66
C LYS A 82 14.44 18.99 -9.05
N TYR A 83 14.93 17.81 -8.64
CA TYR A 83 16.23 17.67 -7.97
C TYR A 83 17.35 17.11 -8.86
N LYS A 84 17.08 16.88 -10.16
CA LYS A 84 17.99 16.24 -11.11
C LYS A 84 19.39 16.87 -11.10
N ASP A 85 19.47 18.20 -11.10
CA ASP A 85 20.74 18.94 -11.14
C ASP A 85 21.53 18.82 -9.83
N SER A 86 20.84 18.75 -8.69
CA SER A 86 21.46 18.53 -7.38
C SER A 86 21.99 17.09 -7.24
N ILE A 87 21.29 16.12 -7.82
CA ILE A 87 21.72 14.72 -7.84
C ILE A 87 22.90 14.51 -8.81
N ALA A 88 22.88 15.20 -9.97
CA ALA A 88 23.94 15.15 -10.97
C ALA A 88 25.25 15.81 -10.47
N SER A 89 25.15 16.92 -9.72
CA SER A 89 26.33 17.66 -9.23
C SER A 89 27.09 16.98 -8.08
N GLN A 90 26.43 16.12 -7.29
CA GLN A 90 27.09 15.38 -6.19
C GLN A 90 27.73 14.06 -6.64
N ASN A 91 27.51 13.65 -7.88
CA ASN A 91 27.93 12.37 -8.41
C ASN A 91 28.79 12.56 -9.67
N ALA A 92 29.98 11.98 -9.72
CA ALA A 92 30.70 11.73 -10.98
C ALA A 92 30.00 10.62 -11.81
N TYR A 93 28.66 10.66 -11.90
CA TYR A 93 27.81 9.66 -12.50
C TYR A 93 27.12 10.28 -13.70
N ASN A 94 27.33 9.67 -14.86
CA ASN A 94 26.81 10.12 -16.15
C ASN A 94 25.30 10.39 -16.09
N ASN A 95 24.90 11.42 -16.83
CA ASN A 95 23.59 12.09 -16.89
C ASN A 95 22.34 11.22 -17.18
N ASP A 96 22.41 9.89 -17.11
CA ASP A 96 21.33 8.95 -17.43
C ASP A 96 20.59 8.47 -16.19
N ILE A 97 20.08 9.42 -15.41
CA ILE A 97 18.98 9.15 -14.48
C ILE A 97 17.70 9.08 -15.32
N ASP A 98 17.45 7.91 -15.89
CA ASP A 98 16.38 7.64 -16.83
C ASP A 98 15.29 6.79 -16.17
N PHE A 99 14.56 7.38 -15.22
CA PHE A 99 13.40 6.75 -14.59
C PHE A 99 12.20 6.79 -15.53
N GLU A 100 11.39 5.74 -15.47
CA GLU A 100 10.12 5.62 -16.21
C GLU A 100 8.94 5.71 -15.25
N SER A 101 8.96 4.94 -14.16
CA SER A 101 7.88 4.91 -13.18
C SER A 101 8.36 4.50 -11.79
N SER A 102 7.55 4.82 -10.78
CA SER A 102 7.58 4.19 -9.46
C SER A 102 6.21 3.55 -9.22
N THR A 103 6.21 2.33 -8.67
CA THR A 103 4.99 1.59 -8.35
C THR A 103 5.04 1.15 -6.89
N PHE A 104 4.12 1.66 -6.07
CA PHE A 104 3.92 1.16 -4.71
C PHE A 104 3.03 -0.07 -4.74
N VAL A 105 3.41 -1.09 -3.96
CA VAL A 105 2.60 -2.28 -3.77
C VAL A 105 2.39 -2.51 -2.28
N PHE A 106 1.13 -2.59 -1.87
CA PHE A 106 0.72 -2.92 -0.51
C PHE A 106 0.01 -4.27 -0.53
N GLN A 107 0.30 -5.12 0.45
CA GLN A 107 -0.42 -6.36 0.68
C GLN A 107 -1.05 -6.38 2.06
N PHE A 108 -2.27 -6.91 2.10
CA PHE A 108 -3.09 -7.05 3.29
C PHE A 108 -3.46 -8.52 3.43
N THR A 109 -3.11 -9.11 4.57
CA THR A 109 -3.49 -10.48 4.90
C THR A 109 -4.86 -10.48 5.57
N ILE A 110 -5.78 -11.30 5.08
CA ILE A 110 -7.08 -11.50 5.71
C ILE A 110 -6.95 -12.54 6.81
N ASN A 111 -7.44 -12.20 7.99
CA ASN A 111 -7.47 -13.07 9.16
C ASN A 111 -8.75 -13.91 9.19
N ASP A 112 -8.75 -15.00 9.96
CA ASP A 112 -9.90 -15.92 10.06
C ASP A 112 -11.16 -15.25 10.64
N ASP A 113 -11.01 -14.16 11.39
CA ASP A 113 -12.09 -13.35 11.94
C ASP A 113 -12.61 -12.26 10.99
N ASN A 114 -12.17 -12.28 9.72
CA ASN A 114 -12.44 -11.27 8.70
C ASN A 114 -11.90 -9.87 9.01
N THR A 115 -10.93 -9.75 9.93
CA THR A 115 -10.07 -8.57 10.01
C THR A 115 -8.92 -8.67 9.00
N PHE A 116 -8.08 -7.64 8.90
CA PHE A 116 -6.90 -7.68 8.05
C PHE A 116 -5.70 -6.97 8.70
N ASP A 117 -4.51 -7.39 8.29
CA ASP A 117 -3.25 -6.77 8.65
C ASP A 117 -2.49 -6.31 7.41
N ALA A 118 -1.91 -5.11 7.45
CA ALA A 118 -0.99 -4.66 6.41
C ALA A 118 0.37 -5.37 6.60
N THR A 119 0.69 -6.31 5.71
CA THR A 119 1.80 -7.25 5.86
C THR A 119 2.98 -6.99 4.93
N ASN A 120 2.75 -6.37 3.76
CA ASN A 120 3.82 -5.98 2.85
C ASN A 120 3.62 -4.55 2.35
N ALA A 121 4.71 -3.79 2.29
CA ALA A 121 4.82 -2.62 1.45
C ALA A 121 6.15 -2.67 0.71
N ARG A 122 6.11 -2.46 -0.61
CA ARG A 122 7.29 -2.34 -1.45
C ARG A 122 7.10 -1.25 -2.50
N GLU A 123 8.21 -0.72 -2.98
CA GLU A 123 8.24 0.21 -4.10
C GLU A 123 9.12 -0.35 -5.20
N ILE A 124 8.59 -0.38 -6.42
CA ILE A 124 9.27 -0.87 -7.61
C ILE A 124 9.54 0.33 -8.51
N ILE A 125 10.83 0.63 -8.68
CA ILE A 125 11.28 1.69 -9.57
C ILE A 125 11.68 1.08 -10.90
N THR A 126 11.05 1.53 -11.98
CA THR A 126 11.35 1.11 -13.35
C THR A 126 12.13 2.20 -14.06
N MET A 127 13.24 1.82 -14.67
CA MET A 127 14.05 2.70 -15.53
C MET A 127 13.54 2.59 -16.97
N LYS A 128 13.71 3.63 -17.80
CA LYS A 128 13.37 3.61 -19.24
C LYS A 128 14.10 2.54 -20.05
N SER A 129 15.21 2.02 -19.52
CA SER A 129 15.92 0.86 -20.08
C SER A 129 15.18 -0.47 -19.87
N GLY A 130 14.05 -0.47 -19.14
CA GLY A 130 13.28 -1.65 -18.75
C GLY A 130 13.80 -2.35 -17.47
N LYS A 131 14.91 -1.91 -16.89
CA LYS A 131 15.44 -2.45 -15.63
C LYS A 131 14.61 -1.99 -14.45
N THR A 132 14.40 -2.88 -13.48
CA THR A 132 13.68 -2.56 -12.23
C THR A 132 14.58 -2.67 -11.00
N LYS A 133 14.26 -1.88 -9.98
CA LYS A 133 14.77 -2.01 -8.62
C LYS A 133 13.59 -2.05 -7.66
N GLU A 134 13.71 -2.87 -6.62
CA GLU A 134 12.68 -2.99 -5.60
C GLU A 134 13.24 -2.58 -4.24
N GLN A 135 12.47 -1.76 -3.53
CA GLN A 135 12.69 -1.46 -2.12
C GLN A 135 11.56 -2.06 -1.31
N GLN A 136 11.89 -3.05 -0.49
CA GLN A 136 10.99 -3.59 0.52
C GLN A 136 11.03 -2.70 1.77
N TYR A 137 9.87 -2.29 2.27
CA TYR A 137 9.76 -1.57 3.54
C TYR A 137 9.65 -2.55 4.71
N GLN A 138 10.21 -2.15 5.85
CA GLN A 138 10.19 -2.95 7.07
C GLN A 138 8.78 -3.09 7.67
N SER A 139 7.92 -2.10 7.48
CA SER A 139 6.56 -2.08 8.01
C SER A 139 5.60 -1.42 7.04
N ALA A 140 4.60 -2.17 6.58
CA ALA A 140 3.55 -1.65 5.71
C ALA A 140 2.66 -0.63 6.43
N SER A 141 2.32 -0.91 7.69
CA SER A 141 1.53 -0.01 8.53
C SER A 141 2.22 1.34 8.72
N ALA A 142 3.54 1.35 8.93
CA ALA A 142 4.29 2.61 9.09
C ALA A 142 4.32 3.42 7.79
N VAL A 143 4.41 2.75 6.63
CA VAL A 143 4.35 3.43 5.32
C VAL A 143 2.96 4.04 5.11
N LEU A 144 1.89 3.30 5.38
CA LEU A 144 0.52 3.83 5.28
C LEU A 144 0.34 5.04 6.20
N GLU A 145 0.73 4.95 7.46
CA GLU A 145 0.63 6.06 8.41
C GLU A 145 1.38 7.31 7.92
N ALA A 146 2.63 7.13 7.46
CA ALA A 146 3.50 8.24 7.12
C ALA A 146 3.20 8.89 5.76
N TYR A 147 2.87 8.09 4.75
CA TYR A 147 2.72 8.56 3.36
C TYR A 147 1.27 8.76 2.92
N VAL A 148 0.34 7.98 3.47
CA VAL A 148 -1.07 8.02 3.02
C VAL A 148 -1.91 8.87 3.96
N TYR A 149 -1.71 8.75 5.28
CA TYR A 149 -2.63 9.33 6.26
C TYR A 149 -2.15 10.64 6.90
N THR A 150 -0.84 10.90 6.95
CA THR A 150 -0.31 12.07 7.66
C THR A 150 0.23 13.15 6.75
N ASP A 151 0.35 12.90 5.43
CA ASP A 151 1.03 13.80 4.47
C ASP A 151 2.45 14.22 4.93
N LYS A 152 3.01 13.51 5.93
CA LYS A 152 4.20 13.95 6.66
C LYS A 152 5.51 13.68 5.92
N LEU A 153 5.43 13.12 4.72
CA LEU A 153 6.62 12.72 3.96
C LEU A 153 6.79 13.37 2.60
N VAL A 154 6.26 14.59 2.43
CA VAL A 154 6.83 15.51 1.43
C VAL A 154 8.26 15.96 1.80
N HIS A 155 8.75 15.67 3.02
CA HIS A 155 10.01 16.28 3.50
C HIS A 155 11.03 15.43 4.29
N ILE A 156 10.78 14.17 4.69
CA ILE A 156 11.88 13.37 5.28
C ILE A 156 12.66 12.68 4.15
N ASN A 157 13.60 13.46 3.60
CA ASN A 157 14.76 12.99 2.86
C ASN A 157 14.45 12.15 1.60
N GLU A 158 13.46 12.58 0.82
CA GLU A 158 13.23 12.15 -0.57
C GLU A 158 14.51 12.22 -1.40
N TYR A 159 15.36 13.24 -1.14
CA TYR A 159 16.70 13.33 -1.67
C TYR A 159 17.54 12.11 -1.30
N ASP A 160 17.55 11.67 -0.04
CA ASP A 160 18.29 10.47 0.42
C ASP A 160 17.73 9.16 -0.17
N PHE A 161 16.43 9.08 -0.43
CA PHE A 161 15.83 7.93 -1.12
C PHE A 161 16.25 7.89 -2.59
N VAL A 162 16.09 8.99 -3.33
CA VAL A 162 16.55 9.10 -4.73
C VAL A 162 18.07 8.92 -4.81
N ARG A 163 18.81 9.44 -3.83
CA ARG A 163 20.25 9.22 -3.63
C ARG A 163 20.51 7.73 -3.40
N LYS A 164 19.90 7.03 -2.46
CA LYS A 164 20.15 5.57 -2.27
C LYS A 164 19.76 4.73 -3.49
N ALA A 165 18.67 5.06 -4.17
CA ALA A 165 18.25 4.39 -5.40
C ALA A 165 19.26 4.60 -6.55
N ALA A 166 19.80 5.82 -6.69
CA ALA A 166 20.84 6.16 -7.67
C ALA A 166 22.21 5.56 -7.29
N PHE A 167 22.60 5.58 -6.00
CA PHE A 167 23.93 5.18 -5.52
C PHE A 167 24.11 3.66 -5.40
N THR A 168 23.04 2.89 -5.26
CA THR A 168 23.09 1.42 -5.33
C THR A 168 23.22 0.90 -6.77
N TYR A 169 23.16 1.78 -7.80
CA TYR A 169 23.56 1.41 -9.15
C TYR A 169 25.07 1.57 -9.25
N THR A 170 25.81 0.54 -8.85
CA THR A 170 27.17 0.36 -9.39
C THR A 170 26.97 -0.27 -10.76
N PRO A 171 27.29 0.41 -11.88
CA PRO A 171 27.30 -0.27 -13.16
C PRO A 171 28.35 -1.37 -12.98
N GLY A 172 27.94 -2.61 -13.24
CA GLY A 172 28.80 -3.77 -13.06
C GLY A 172 30.20 -3.43 -13.55
N LYS A 173 31.17 -3.48 -12.62
CA LYS A 173 32.57 -3.54 -12.99
C LYS A 173 32.67 -4.68 -14.00
N LYS A 174 33.00 -4.33 -15.23
CA LYS A 174 33.53 -5.30 -16.18
C LYS A 174 34.77 -5.95 -15.59
#